data_AF-A0A351VM79-F1
#
_entry.id   AF-A0A351VM79-F1
#
_cell.length_a   1.000
_cell.length_b   1.000
_cell.length_c   1.000
_cell.angle_alpha   90.00
_cell.angle_beta   90.00
_cell.angle_gamma   90.00
#
_symmetry.space_group_name_H-M   'P 1'
#
loop_
_entity.id
_entity.type
_entity.pdbx_description
1 polymer ?
#
loop_
_entity_poly.entity_id
_entity_poly.type
_entity_poly.pdbx_seq_one_letter_code
_entity_poly.pdbx_strand_id
1 'polypeptide(L)'
;MSDLEQYTRFFSVGIKVGVGIPLPNAEVFRDWAIIHNIDEDLVSLQLSRDVLPVSVKLQYGQILELRGGKEGAGYSCRAIIVSEGDSRELLLRLIGEIVSDELREYYRIDAFLPIKYYVSREQNIEVLHRQWELRRAHRQQIELEQKEKIWSSDLLSQSADLPNEKIQDAEGRIAGESETADSWDTIIPLAANVSGGGIRLITHQDFENGEYVLLEILVPSPRRVVDVIARVIFANRNFAAGSDQVYFNTGMQFVYIGERERDAIVNHISNIQLKRIRQMRERYLFRGVNGDDDKYASGIFNARSLVAWAVSAIVITLISAALINYFWGYAHNRPKGEIEMIFEDAIKKYQEKYNKY
;
A
#
# COMPACT_ATOMS: atom_id res chain seq x y z
N MET A 1 18.19 -17.44 3.25
CA MET A 1 17.46 -17.21 1.98
C MET A 1 18.49 -16.65 1.04
N SER A 2 18.70 -17.27 -0.12
CA SER A 2 19.66 -16.72 -1.09
C SER A 2 19.13 -15.38 -1.59
N ASP A 3 20.02 -14.42 -1.86
CA ASP A 3 19.66 -13.11 -2.41
C ASP A 3 18.87 -13.24 -3.74
N LEU A 4 18.94 -14.40 -4.38
CA LEU A 4 18.26 -14.77 -5.64
C LEU A 4 16.75 -14.97 -5.48
N GLU A 5 16.27 -15.48 -4.35
CA GLU A 5 14.82 -15.58 -4.06
C GLU A 5 14.18 -14.21 -3.79
N GLN A 6 15.00 -13.17 -3.61
CA GLN A 6 14.50 -11.85 -3.27
C GLN A 6 13.85 -11.19 -4.48
N TYR A 7 14.43 -11.28 -5.68
CA TYR A 7 13.93 -10.57 -6.86
C TYR A 7 12.53 -11.00 -7.30
N THR A 8 12.23 -12.29 -7.28
CA THR A 8 10.92 -12.84 -7.69
C THR A 8 9.75 -12.34 -6.85
N ARG A 9 10.00 -11.85 -5.63
CA ARG A 9 8.97 -11.24 -4.78
C ARG A 9 8.53 -9.86 -5.26
N PHE A 10 9.46 -9.11 -5.84
CA PHE A 10 9.26 -7.72 -6.29
C PHE A 10 8.98 -7.62 -7.79
N PHE A 11 9.60 -8.49 -8.59
CA PHE A 11 9.47 -8.56 -10.04
C PHE A 11 8.83 -9.90 -10.41
N SER A 12 7.53 -9.90 -10.70
CA SER A 12 6.83 -11.10 -11.17
C SER A 12 6.40 -10.95 -12.63
N VAL A 13 6.23 -12.09 -13.29
CA VAL A 13 5.74 -12.16 -14.67
C VAL A 13 4.41 -11.41 -14.80
N GLY A 14 4.27 -10.67 -15.90
CA GLY A 14 3.09 -9.87 -16.24
C GLY A 14 3.03 -8.49 -15.58
N ILE A 15 3.95 -8.15 -14.67
CA ILE A 15 4.01 -6.81 -14.08
C ILE A 15 4.56 -5.80 -15.09
N LYS A 16 3.91 -4.64 -15.16
CA LYS A 16 4.42 -3.46 -15.86
C LYS A 16 5.51 -2.80 -15.02
N VAL A 17 6.71 -2.69 -15.58
CA VAL A 17 7.86 -2.02 -14.98
C VAL A 17 8.25 -0.78 -15.77
N GLY A 18 8.78 0.24 -15.10
CA GLY A 18 9.45 1.36 -15.72
C GLY A 18 10.90 0.99 -16.02
N VAL A 19 11.40 1.39 -17.19
CA VAL A 19 12.79 1.20 -17.61
C VAL A 19 13.41 2.57 -17.83
N GLY A 20 14.45 2.88 -17.05
CA GLY A 20 15.29 4.07 -17.19
C GLY A 20 16.54 3.75 -18.01
N ILE A 21 16.61 4.30 -19.22
CA ILE A 21 17.75 4.12 -20.14
C ILE A 21 18.62 5.39 -20.08
N PRO A 22 19.88 5.30 -19.63
CA PRO A 22 20.76 6.46 -19.57
C PRO A 22 21.14 6.94 -20.97
N LEU A 23 21.06 8.24 -21.19
CA LEU A 23 21.47 8.91 -22.42
C LEU A 23 22.90 9.49 -22.30
N PRO A 24 23.61 9.71 -23.42
CA PRO A 24 24.97 10.27 -23.39
C PRO A 24 25.09 11.66 -22.75
N ASN A 25 23.99 12.42 -22.67
CA ASN A 25 23.91 13.76 -22.06
C ASN A 25 23.63 13.71 -20.54
N ALA A 26 23.77 12.55 -19.89
CA ALA A 26 23.43 12.32 -18.48
C ALA A 26 21.93 12.46 -18.13
N GLU A 27 21.05 12.59 -19.14
CA GLU A 27 19.61 12.45 -18.92
C GLU A 27 19.21 10.96 -18.92
N VAL A 28 18.00 10.68 -18.43
CA VAL A 28 17.44 9.32 -18.42
C VAL A 28 16.17 9.31 -19.26
N PHE A 29 16.18 8.52 -20.34
CA PHE A 29 14.98 8.23 -21.10
C PHE A 29 14.15 7.20 -20.35
N ARG A 30 12.87 7.52 -20.10
CA ARG A 30 11.97 6.64 -19.35
C ARG A 30 10.97 5.99 -20.29
N ASP A 31 10.94 4.67 -20.29
CA ASP A 31 9.92 3.87 -20.97
C ASP A 31 9.26 2.90 -19.98
N TRP A 32 8.25 2.17 -20.44
CA TRP A 32 7.69 1.05 -19.70
C TRP A 32 7.86 -0.26 -20.47
N ALA A 33 7.87 -1.35 -19.72
CA ALA A 33 8.01 -2.71 -20.24
C ALA A 33 7.13 -3.68 -19.45
N ILE A 34 6.90 -4.87 -19.99
CA ILE A 34 6.22 -5.96 -19.30
C ILE A 34 7.23 -7.09 -19.11
N ILE A 35 7.28 -7.66 -17.90
CA ILE A 35 8.11 -8.83 -17.62
C ILE A 35 7.43 -10.07 -18.20
N HIS A 36 8.10 -10.75 -19.13
CA HIS A 36 7.62 -12.02 -19.72
C HIS A 36 8.09 -13.24 -18.95
N ASN A 37 9.33 -13.21 -18.50
CA ASN A 37 9.92 -14.30 -17.75
C ASN A 37 10.90 -13.77 -16.71
N ILE A 38 10.99 -14.48 -15.58
CA ILE A 38 12.01 -14.26 -14.57
C ILE A 38 12.56 -15.60 -14.14
N ASP A 39 13.88 -15.74 -14.22
CA ASP A 39 14.62 -16.92 -13.78
C ASP A 39 15.81 -16.46 -12.96
N GLU A 40 15.72 -16.64 -11.63
CA GLU A 40 16.68 -16.14 -10.66
C GLU A 40 16.98 -14.63 -10.79
N ASP A 41 18.16 -14.27 -11.34
CA ASP A 41 18.61 -12.90 -11.59
C ASP A 41 18.36 -12.44 -13.04
N LEU A 42 17.89 -13.32 -13.93
CA LEU A 42 17.61 -13.02 -15.33
C LEU A 42 16.13 -12.64 -15.51
N VAL A 43 15.90 -11.49 -16.13
CA VAL A 43 14.57 -10.98 -16.44
C VAL A 43 14.48 -10.77 -17.95
N SER A 44 13.52 -11.45 -18.58
CA SER A 44 13.11 -11.13 -19.95
C SER A 44 11.98 -10.12 -19.90
N LEU A 45 12.19 -8.97 -20.54
CA LEU A 45 11.19 -7.91 -20.64
C LEU A 45 10.96 -7.48 -22.07
N GLN A 46 9.72 -7.08 -22.38
CA GLN A 46 9.36 -6.50 -23.66
C GLN A 46 9.08 -5.01 -23.49
N LEU A 47 9.83 -4.18 -24.22
CA LEU A 47 9.61 -2.74 -24.24
C LEU A 47 8.27 -2.38 -24.86
N SER A 48 7.68 -1.28 -24.40
CA SER A 48 6.37 -0.84 -24.90
C SER A 48 6.38 -0.25 -26.29
N ARG A 49 7.51 0.37 -26.67
CA ARG A 49 7.65 1.10 -27.92
C ARG A 49 8.28 0.23 -28.97
N ASP A 50 7.72 0.37 -30.16
CA ASP A 50 8.17 -0.35 -31.34
C ASP A 50 9.48 0.18 -31.92
N VAL A 51 9.67 1.48 -31.80
CA VAL A 51 10.82 2.22 -32.30
C VAL A 51 11.26 3.17 -31.20
N LEU A 52 12.50 2.97 -30.72
CA LEU A 52 13.12 3.88 -29.78
C LEU A 52 13.54 5.17 -30.50
N PRO A 53 13.53 6.33 -29.81
CA PRO A 53 14.07 7.56 -30.37
C PRO A 53 15.51 7.38 -30.84
N VAL A 54 15.92 8.08 -31.91
CA VAL A 54 17.28 7.96 -32.50
C VAL A 54 18.41 8.24 -31.50
N SER A 55 18.13 9.02 -30.46
CA SER A 55 19.05 9.33 -29.37
C SER A 55 19.25 8.17 -28.38
N VAL A 56 18.34 7.19 -28.35
CA VAL A 56 18.36 6.05 -27.43
C VAL A 56 18.99 4.87 -28.15
N LYS A 57 20.15 4.44 -27.67
CA LYS A 57 20.82 3.22 -28.13
C LYS A 57 20.91 2.24 -26.98
N LEU A 58 20.51 1.00 -27.23
CA LEU A 58 20.71 -0.11 -26.32
C LEU A 58 21.98 -0.84 -26.72
N GLN A 59 22.84 -1.11 -25.75
CA GLN A 59 24.10 -1.82 -25.97
C GLN A 59 24.25 -2.95 -24.97
N TYR A 60 24.81 -4.08 -25.41
CA TYR A 60 25.21 -5.15 -24.52
C TYR A 60 26.12 -4.61 -23.41
N GLY A 61 25.86 -5.01 -22.16
CA GLY A 61 26.60 -4.54 -20.99
C GLY A 61 26.17 -3.17 -20.46
N GLN A 62 25.23 -2.47 -21.10
CA GLN A 62 24.70 -1.21 -20.60
C GLN A 62 23.87 -1.44 -19.33
N ILE A 63 24.06 -0.57 -18.33
CA ILE A 63 23.28 -0.59 -17.09
C ILE A 63 22.01 0.22 -17.29
N LEU A 64 20.88 -0.40 -16.97
CA LEU A 64 19.55 0.18 -16.95
C LEU A 64 19.04 0.26 -15.51
N GLU A 65 18.10 1.16 -15.28
CA GLU A 65 17.34 1.23 -14.04
C GLU A 65 15.96 0.61 -14.25
N LEU A 66 15.61 -0.44 -13.50
CA LEU A 66 14.28 -1.05 -13.50
C LEU A 66 13.50 -0.57 -12.28
N ARG A 67 12.33 0.03 -12.53
CA ARG A 67 11.42 0.49 -11.49
C ARG A 67 10.13 -0.33 -11.49
N GLY A 68 9.92 -1.08 -10.42
CA GLY A 68 8.69 -1.83 -10.18
C GLY A 68 7.78 -1.10 -9.19
N GLY A 69 6.48 -1.38 -9.27
CA GLY A 69 5.52 -0.96 -8.26
C GLY A 69 4.63 -2.12 -7.87
N LYS A 70 4.66 -2.55 -6.60
CA LYS A 70 3.78 -3.58 -6.07
C LYS A 70 3.17 -3.08 -4.77
N GLU A 71 1.85 -3.23 -4.64
CA GLU A 71 1.10 -2.88 -3.42
C GLU A 71 1.30 -1.44 -2.92
N GLY A 72 1.59 -0.50 -3.85
CA GLY A 72 1.72 0.92 -3.53
C GLY A 72 3.13 1.36 -3.11
N ALA A 73 4.08 0.43 -2.98
CA ALA A 73 5.49 0.73 -2.81
C ALA A 73 6.23 0.71 -4.16
N GLY A 74 7.12 1.69 -4.36
CA GLY A 74 8.05 1.73 -5.48
C GLY A 74 9.34 1.00 -5.13
N TYR A 75 9.88 0.24 -6.07
CA TYR A 75 11.17 -0.42 -5.93
C TYR A 75 12.02 -0.11 -7.15
N SER A 76 13.30 0.16 -6.93
CA SER A 76 14.29 0.33 -7.99
C SER A 76 15.38 -0.72 -7.86
N CYS A 77 15.78 -1.30 -8.98
CA CYS A 77 16.89 -2.23 -9.09
C CYS A 77 17.68 -1.89 -10.36
N ARG A 78 19.00 -2.01 -10.31
CA ARG A 78 19.83 -1.85 -11.51
C ARG A 78 19.86 -3.18 -12.26
N ALA A 79 19.95 -3.11 -13.58
CA ALA A 79 20.05 -4.30 -14.40
C ALA A 79 21.03 -4.08 -15.56
N ILE A 80 21.72 -5.12 -15.99
CA ILE A 80 22.65 -5.08 -17.14
C ILE A 80 22.00 -5.78 -18.33
N ILE A 81 22.09 -5.19 -19.52
CA ILE A 81 21.67 -5.86 -20.77
C ILE A 81 22.60 -7.04 -21.08
N VAL A 82 22.06 -8.25 -21.09
CA VAL A 82 22.76 -9.51 -21.43
C VAL A 82 22.51 -9.92 -22.88
N SER A 83 21.31 -9.75 -23.39
CA SER A 83 21.07 -9.94 -24.82
C SER A 83 19.88 -9.14 -25.30
N GLU A 84 19.92 -8.82 -26.59
CA GLU A 84 18.79 -8.28 -27.32
C GLU A 84 18.22 -9.42 -28.18
N GLY A 85 16.95 -9.75 -27.95
CA GLY A 85 16.22 -10.75 -28.72
C GLY A 85 15.54 -10.15 -29.95
N ASP A 86 15.12 -11.00 -30.88
CA ASP A 86 14.57 -10.64 -32.20
C ASP A 86 13.19 -9.96 -32.17
N SER A 87 12.70 -9.51 -31.01
CA SER A 87 11.35 -8.95 -30.84
C SER A 87 11.25 -7.87 -29.76
N ARG A 88 12.32 -7.09 -29.55
CA ARG A 88 12.39 -6.06 -28.49
C ARG A 88 12.29 -6.65 -27.09
N GLU A 89 12.57 -7.94 -27.02
CA GLU A 89 12.81 -8.65 -25.78
C GLU A 89 14.23 -8.35 -25.36
N LEU A 90 14.36 -7.74 -24.20
CA LEU A 90 15.65 -7.54 -23.57
C LEU A 90 15.79 -8.60 -22.49
N LEU A 91 16.87 -9.36 -22.57
CA LEU A 91 17.29 -10.20 -21.47
C LEU A 91 18.23 -9.37 -20.59
N LEU A 92 17.78 -9.10 -19.39
CA LEU A 92 18.52 -8.31 -18.41
C LEU A 92 18.95 -9.19 -17.24
N ARG A 93 20.15 -8.94 -16.70
CA ARG A 93 20.58 -9.49 -15.41
C ARG A 93 20.42 -8.43 -14.34
N LEU A 94 19.61 -8.70 -13.32
CA LEU A 94 19.44 -7.85 -12.15
C LEU A 94 20.73 -7.80 -11.35
N ILE A 95 21.16 -6.59 -10.98
CA ILE A 95 22.41 -6.35 -10.27
C ILE A 95 22.21 -5.40 -9.08
N GLY A 96 22.72 -5.83 -7.93
CA GLY A 96 22.69 -5.06 -6.69
C GLY A 96 21.36 -5.14 -5.94
N GLU A 97 21.33 -4.52 -4.78
CA GLU A 97 20.21 -4.61 -3.86
C GLU A 97 18.95 -3.92 -4.41
N ILE A 98 17.79 -4.45 -4.02
CA ILE A 98 16.50 -3.84 -4.31
C ILE A 98 16.31 -2.67 -3.35
N VAL A 99 16.33 -1.45 -3.88
CA VAL A 99 16.12 -0.24 -3.11
C VAL A 99 14.65 0.10 -3.14
N SER A 100 14.01 0.26 -1.99
CA SER A 100 12.68 0.86 -1.93
C SER A 100 12.77 2.32 -2.36
N ASP A 101 12.25 2.63 -3.54
CA ASP A 101 12.24 3.97 -4.12
C ASP A 101 10.91 4.63 -3.73
N GLU A 102 10.79 5.04 -2.46
CA GLU A 102 9.67 5.87 -2.03
C GLU A 102 9.91 7.30 -2.53
N LEU A 103 9.53 7.53 -3.78
CA LEU A 103 9.68 8.84 -4.46
C LEU A 103 8.76 9.93 -3.89
N ARG A 104 7.91 9.60 -2.91
CA ARG A 104 6.92 10.52 -2.36
C ARG A 104 7.45 11.12 -1.08
N GLU A 105 7.60 12.44 -1.08
CA GLU A 105 7.89 13.22 0.13
C GLU A 105 6.79 13.09 1.19
N TYR A 106 5.56 12.77 0.75
CA TYR A 106 4.39 12.67 1.63
C TYR A 106 3.63 11.36 1.40
N TYR A 107 3.26 10.72 2.52
CA TYR A 107 2.31 9.63 2.52
C TYR A 107 0.95 10.07 1.96
N ARG A 108 0.29 9.12 1.29
CA ARG A 108 -1.03 9.29 0.68
C ARG A 108 -2.03 8.34 1.33
N ILE A 109 -3.27 8.80 1.48
CA ILE A 109 -4.39 7.94 1.88
C ILE A 109 -5.62 8.23 1.06
N ASP A 110 -6.43 7.20 0.84
CA ASP A 110 -7.81 7.36 0.41
C ASP A 110 -8.66 7.72 1.62
N ALA A 111 -9.30 8.89 1.56
CA ALA A 111 -10.18 9.43 2.58
C ALA A 111 -11.41 10.07 1.93
N PHE A 112 -12.51 10.12 2.67
CA PHE A 112 -13.70 10.86 2.28
C PHE A 112 -13.64 12.22 2.94
N LEU A 113 -13.40 13.27 2.14
CA LEU A 113 -13.25 14.64 2.64
C LEU A 113 -14.28 15.55 1.97
N PRO A 114 -14.97 16.42 2.73
CA PRO A 114 -15.76 17.50 2.15
C PRO A 114 -14.81 18.52 1.50
N ILE A 115 -14.91 18.65 0.18
CA ILE A 115 -14.03 19.51 -0.62
C ILE A 115 -14.91 20.40 -1.50
N LYS A 116 -14.68 21.71 -1.42
CA LYS A 116 -15.17 22.69 -2.39
C LYS A 116 -14.00 23.08 -3.29
N TYR A 117 -14.26 23.22 -4.58
CA TYR A 117 -13.29 23.76 -5.51
C TYR A 117 -13.91 24.89 -6.32
N TYR A 118 -13.09 25.88 -6.60
CA TYR A 118 -13.46 27.10 -7.31
C TYR A 118 -12.53 27.26 -8.50
N VAL A 119 -13.12 27.29 -9.69
CA VAL A 119 -12.39 27.58 -10.92
C VAL A 119 -12.43 29.09 -11.14
N SER A 120 -11.26 29.73 -11.02
CA SER A 120 -11.12 31.15 -11.31
C SER A 120 -10.95 31.35 -12.81
N ARG A 121 -11.58 32.40 -13.36
CA ARG A 121 -11.31 32.85 -14.73
C ARG A 121 -9.91 33.43 -14.86
N GLU A 122 -9.36 33.95 -13.77
CA GLU A 122 -8.02 34.50 -13.71
C GLU A 122 -7.05 33.42 -13.21
N GLN A 123 -6.13 33.03 -14.08
CA GLN A 123 -5.10 32.01 -13.83
C GLN A 123 -3.75 32.64 -13.42
N ASN A 124 -3.72 33.95 -13.12
CA ASN A 124 -2.54 34.61 -12.61
C ASN A 124 -2.32 34.26 -11.13
N ILE A 125 -1.18 33.62 -10.86
CA ILE A 125 -0.79 33.13 -9.55
C ILE A 125 -0.76 34.22 -8.46
N GLU A 126 -0.36 35.44 -8.80
CA GLU A 126 -0.26 36.55 -7.84
C GLU A 126 -1.65 37.02 -7.38
N VAL A 127 -2.60 37.08 -8.32
CA VAL A 127 -3.98 37.47 -8.01
C VAL A 127 -4.66 36.39 -7.19
N LEU A 128 -4.47 35.13 -7.55
CA LEU A 128 -4.98 33.99 -6.78
C LEU A 128 -4.39 33.96 -5.36
N HIS A 129 -3.08 34.20 -5.23
CA HIS A 129 -2.42 34.28 -3.93
C HIS A 129 -3.05 35.38 -3.06
N ARG A 130 -3.27 36.58 -3.60
CA ARG A 130 -3.92 37.67 -2.88
C ARG A 130 -5.35 37.31 -2.46
N GLN A 131 -6.13 36.67 -3.34
CA GLN A 131 -7.47 36.19 -3.00
C GLN A 131 -7.44 35.17 -1.87
N TRP A 132 -6.47 34.25 -1.89
CA TRP A 132 -6.27 33.25 -0.85
C TRP A 132 -5.87 33.88 0.50
N GLU A 133 -4.97 34.87 0.50
CA GLU A 133 -4.59 35.60 1.72
C GLU A 133 -5.81 36.31 2.34
N LEU A 134 -6.62 36.97 1.52
CA LEU A 134 -7.83 37.64 1.98
C LEU A 134 -8.84 36.66 2.59
N ARG A 135 -9.09 35.52 1.92
CA ARG A 135 -9.99 34.48 2.45
C ARG A 135 -9.50 33.92 3.78
N ARG A 136 -8.21 33.64 3.89
CA ARG A 136 -7.62 33.15 5.13
C ARG A 136 -7.75 34.19 6.25
N ALA A 137 -7.37 35.44 5.99
CA ALA A 137 -7.43 36.50 7.00
C ALA A 137 -8.85 36.67 7.53
N HIS A 138 -9.84 36.69 6.63
CA HIS A 138 -11.26 36.75 6.98
C HIS A 138 -11.67 35.56 7.87
N ARG A 139 -11.27 34.33 7.53
CA ARG A 139 -11.58 33.16 8.38
C ARG A 139 -10.90 33.18 9.73
N GLN A 140 -9.65 33.63 9.80
CA GLN A 140 -8.94 33.75 11.07
C GLN A 140 -9.63 34.75 12.00
N GLN A 141 -10.15 35.86 11.45
CA GLN A 141 -10.96 36.82 12.22
C GLN A 141 -12.24 36.16 12.75
N ILE A 142 -12.98 35.44 11.90
CA ILE A 142 -14.19 34.71 12.33
C ILE A 142 -13.87 33.69 13.43
N GLU A 143 -12.79 32.92 13.30
CA GLU A 143 -12.38 31.96 14.34
C GLU A 143 -11.98 32.65 15.66
N LEU A 144 -11.33 33.82 15.60
CA LEU A 144 -10.97 34.60 16.79
C LEU A 144 -12.20 35.15 17.48
N GLU A 145 -13.12 35.77 16.72
CA GLU A 145 -14.39 36.29 17.24
C GLU A 145 -15.22 35.18 17.90
N GLN A 146 -15.27 33.98 17.29
CA GLN A 146 -15.95 32.82 17.88
C GLN A 146 -15.30 32.39 19.20
N LYS A 147 -13.97 32.37 19.27
CA LYS A 147 -13.25 32.03 20.52
C LYS A 147 -13.50 33.08 21.61
N GLU A 148 -13.49 34.37 21.28
CA GLU A 148 -13.78 35.43 22.22
C GLU A 148 -15.22 35.36 22.76
N LYS A 149 -16.20 35.05 21.89
CA LYS A 149 -17.60 34.81 22.31
C LYS A 149 -17.70 33.61 23.27
N ILE A 150 -16.98 32.52 23.01
CA ILE A 150 -16.97 31.34 23.90
C ILE A 150 -16.37 31.72 25.27
N TRP A 151 -15.21 32.37 25.29
CA TRP A 151 -14.52 32.72 26.54
C TRP A 151 -15.29 33.74 27.39
N SER A 152 -15.88 34.75 26.75
CA SER A 152 -16.71 35.74 27.44
C SER A 152 -17.99 35.12 28.02
N SER A 153 -18.58 34.14 27.35
CA SER A 153 -19.76 33.43 27.87
C SER A 153 -19.46 32.54 29.09
N ASP A 154 -18.31 31.87 29.11
CA ASP A 154 -17.87 31.06 30.25
C ASP A 154 -17.63 31.94 31.50
N LEU A 155 -17.03 33.12 31.32
CA LEU A 155 -16.82 34.08 32.41
C LEU A 155 -18.12 34.59 33.03
N LEU A 156 -19.18 34.76 32.25
CA LEU A 156 -20.49 35.17 32.75
C LEU A 156 -21.21 34.03 33.50
N SER A 157 -21.01 32.78 33.07
CA SER A 157 -21.64 31.61 33.68
C SER A 157 -21.09 31.26 35.08
N GLN A 158 -19.90 31.73 35.45
CA GLN A 158 -19.35 31.54 36.80
C GLN A 158 -19.94 32.47 37.87
N SER A 159 -20.73 33.49 37.48
CA SER A 159 -21.38 34.42 38.42
C SER A 159 -22.82 34.09 38.78
N ALA A 160 -23.36 32.97 38.29
CA ALA A 160 -24.72 32.52 38.60
C ALA A 160 -24.70 31.09 39.17
N ASP A 161 -24.83 30.98 40.49
CA ASP A 161 -25.24 29.75 41.16
C ASP A 161 -26.60 29.30 40.58
N LEU A 162 -26.59 28.26 39.72
CA LEU A 162 -27.67 27.28 39.54
C LEU A 162 -27.26 26.24 38.47
N PRO A 163 -27.42 24.93 38.71
CA PRO A 163 -27.20 23.91 37.71
C PRO A 163 -28.43 23.79 36.81
N ASN A 164 -28.40 24.40 35.62
CA ASN A 164 -29.38 24.06 34.59
C ASN A 164 -28.89 22.85 33.78
N GLU A 165 -29.48 21.72 34.11
CA GLU A 165 -29.59 20.50 33.34
C GLU A 165 -29.94 20.84 31.88
N LYS A 166 -28.94 20.83 30.99
CA LYS A 166 -29.14 20.99 29.53
C LYS A 166 -29.67 19.68 28.94
N ILE A 167 -30.95 19.42 29.15
CA ILE A 167 -31.73 18.55 28.28
C ILE A 167 -32.15 19.41 27.07
N GLN A 168 -31.64 19.02 25.91
CA GLN A 168 -32.30 19.03 24.59
C GLN A 168 -33.44 20.06 24.40
N ASP A 169 -33.12 21.24 23.88
CA ASP A 169 -34.04 21.96 23.00
C ASP A 169 -33.24 22.47 21.79
N ALA A 170 -33.39 21.73 20.69
CA ALA A 170 -32.75 21.96 19.40
C ALA A 170 -33.60 22.85 18.47
N GLU A 171 -34.62 23.57 18.97
CA GLU A 171 -35.59 24.26 18.10
C GLU A 171 -35.61 25.80 18.24
N GLY A 172 -34.69 26.41 18.98
CA GLY A 172 -34.77 27.84 19.31
C GLY A 172 -33.52 28.68 19.04
N ARG A 173 -32.55 28.23 18.23
CA ARG A 173 -31.41 29.10 17.88
C ARG A 173 -31.81 30.04 16.75
N ILE A 174 -32.08 31.27 17.18
CA ILE A 174 -32.25 32.51 16.41
C ILE A 174 -31.48 32.46 15.09
N ALA A 175 -32.25 32.50 14.01
CA ALA A 175 -31.80 32.64 12.64
C ALA A 175 -31.16 34.02 12.43
N GLY A 176 -29.84 34.08 12.56
CA GLY A 176 -29.05 35.27 12.25
C GLY A 176 -27.58 35.01 12.55
N GLU A 177 -26.79 34.85 11.49
CA GLU A 177 -25.31 34.88 11.51
C GLU A 177 -24.58 33.66 12.11
N SER A 178 -24.61 32.53 11.39
CA SER A 178 -23.50 31.56 11.43
C SER A 178 -23.39 30.79 10.11
N GLU A 179 -23.34 31.51 8.97
CA GLU A 179 -23.21 30.92 7.63
C GLU A 179 -21.94 30.07 7.42
N THR A 180 -20.96 30.13 8.32
CA THR A 180 -19.67 29.44 8.12
C THR A 180 -19.64 27.99 8.60
N ALA A 181 -20.44 27.61 9.60
CA ALA A 181 -20.49 26.23 10.08
C ALA A 181 -21.53 25.39 9.32
N ASP A 182 -22.73 25.94 9.10
CA ASP A 182 -23.85 25.22 8.49
C ASP A 182 -23.66 24.99 6.97
N SER A 183 -22.85 25.81 6.29
CA SER A 183 -22.56 25.62 4.87
C SER A 183 -21.82 24.32 4.58
N TRP A 184 -21.09 23.76 5.55
CA TRP A 184 -20.30 22.55 5.33
C TRP A 184 -21.08 21.26 5.55
N ASP A 185 -22.16 21.29 6.32
CA ASP A 185 -22.96 20.10 6.64
C ASP A 185 -23.81 19.62 5.44
N THR A 186 -23.96 20.47 4.41
CA THR A 186 -24.63 20.11 3.15
C THR A 186 -23.71 19.48 2.10
N ILE A 187 -22.39 19.52 2.32
CA ILE A 187 -21.43 19.07 1.31
C ILE A 187 -21.20 17.58 1.46
N ILE A 188 -21.51 16.84 0.40
CA ILE A 188 -21.27 15.40 0.33
C ILE A 188 -19.75 15.18 0.32
N PRO A 189 -19.20 14.36 1.24
CA PRO A 189 -17.79 14.07 1.26
C PRO A 189 -17.39 13.29 0.00
N LEU A 190 -16.34 13.75 -0.66
CA LEU A 190 -15.84 13.13 -1.88
C LEU A 190 -14.70 12.17 -1.56
N ALA A 191 -14.67 11.03 -2.26
CA ALA A 191 -13.52 10.13 -2.21
C ALA A 191 -12.31 10.86 -2.82
N ALA A 192 -11.29 11.08 -2.00
CA ALA A 192 -10.07 11.76 -2.39
C ALA A 192 -8.84 10.99 -1.89
N ASN A 193 -7.81 10.93 -2.73
CA ASN A 193 -6.49 10.48 -2.31
C ASN A 193 -5.67 11.72 -1.92
N VAL A 194 -5.45 11.91 -0.62
CA VAL A 194 -4.85 13.13 -0.05
C VAL A 194 -3.44 12.86 0.48
N SER A 195 -2.55 13.83 0.32
CA SER A 195 -1.22 13.88 0.94
C SER A 195 -0.93 15.26 1.52
N GLY A 196 0.23 15.42 2.18
CA GLY A 196 0.72 16.74 2.59
C GLY A 196 1.16 17.66 1.44
N GLY A 197 1.31 17.13 0.23
CA GLY A 197 1.79 17.88 -0.95
C GLY A 197 0.78 18.02 -2.09
N GLY A 198 -0.37 17.35 -2.01
CA GLY A 198 -1.36 17.38 -3.07
C GLY A 198 -2.59 16.53 -2.78
N ILE A 199 -3.51 16.52 -3.73
CA ILE A 199 -4.77 15.78 -3.65
C ILE A 199 -5.17 15.27 -5.03
N ARG A 200 -5.76 14.09 -5.07
CA ARG A 200 -6.38 13.51 -6.26
C ARG A 200 -7.85 13.31 -5.98
N LEU A 201 -8.69 13.86 -6.84
CA LEU A 201 -10.15 13.82 -6.71
C LEU A 201 -10.82 13.48 -8.04
N ILE A 202 -12.07 13.05 -7.96
CA ILE A 202 -12.91 12.82 -9.13
C ILE A 202 -13.76 14.08 -9.37
N THR A 203 -13.57 14.73 -10.51
CA THR A 203 -14.27 15.97 -10.90
C THR A 203 -15.25 15.71 -12.05
N HIS A 204 -16.28 16.56 -12.17
CA HIS A 204 -17.18 16.56 -13.34
C HIS A 204 -16.66 17.49 -14.46
N GLN A 205 -15.77 18.41 -14.10
CA GLN A 205 -15.12 19.34 -15.02
C GLN A 205 -13.77 18.77 -15.48
N ASP A 206 -13.46 18.98 -16.76
CA ASP A 206 -12.14 18.75 -17.34
C ASP A 206 -11.24 19.95 -17.05
N PHE A 207 -10.01 19.68 -16.63
CA PHE A 207 -9.04 20.69 -16.23
C PHE A 207 -7.80 20.62 -17.10
N GLU A 208 -7.25 21.76 -17.47
CA GLU A 208 -6.02 21.79 -18.24
C GLU A 208 -4.81 21.52 -17.34
N ASN A 209 -3.78 20.85 -17.88
CA ASN A 209 -2.55 20.63 -17.14
C ASN A 209 -1.84 21.96 -16.89
N GLY A 210 -1.52 22.26 -15.63
CA GLY A 210 -0.95 23.52 -15.20
C GLY A 210 -1.97 24.55 -14.71
N GLU A 211 -3.27 24.30 -14.85
CA GLU A 211 -4.33 25.19 -14.35
C GLU A 211 -4.31 25.28 -12.82
N TYR A 212 -4.61 26.45 -12.28
CA TYR A 212 -4.72 26.69 -10.83
C TYR A 212 -6.18 26.63 -10.38
N VAL A 213 -6.40 25.83 -9.33
CA VAL A 213 -7.71 25.61 -8.71
C VAL A 213 -7.62 25.98 -7.24
N LEU A 214 -8.58 26.78 -6.78
CA LEU A 214 -8.67 27.14 -5.38
C LEU A 214 -9.55 26.10 -4.68
N LEU A 215 -8.98 25.43 -3.68
CA LEU A 215 -9.61 24.36 -2.93
C LEU A 215 -9.88 24.80 -1.49
N GLU A 216 -11.04 24.42 -0.98
CA GLU A 216 -11.37 24.50 0.43
C GLU A 216 -11.66 23.08 0.93
N ILE A 217 -10.87 22.62 1.89
CA ILE A 217 -10.89 21.24 2.37
C ILE A 217 -11.26 21.25 3.85
N LEU A 218 -12.36 20.60 4.23
CA LEU A 218 -12.67 20.39 5.64
C LEU A 218 -11.92 19.14 6.15
N VAL A 219 -10.88 19.36 6.95
CA VAL A 219 -10.16 18.30 7.65
C VAL A 219 -10.97 17.91 8.89
N PRO A 220 -11.33 16.63 9.11
CA PRO A 220 -12.14 16.23 10.27
C PRO A 220 -11.40 16.25 11.61
N SER A 221 -10.07 16.08 11.61
CA SER A 221 -9.28 15.95 12.84
C SER A 221 -7.89 16.55 12.65
N PRO A 222 -7.64 17.78 13.15
CA PRO A 222 -8.59 18.67 13.83
C PRO A 222 -9.69 19.16 12.87
N ARG A 223 -10.93 19.40 13.36
CA ARG A 223 -12.03 19.97 12.57
C ARG A 223 -11.65 21.39 12.15
N ARG A 224 -11.11 21.55 10.94
CA ARG A 224 -10.60 22.82 10.42
C ARG A 224 -10.79 22.87 8.90
N VAL A 225 -11.18 24.03 8.39
CA VAL A 225 -11.21 24.29 6.95
C VAL A 225 -9.84 24.78 6.51
N VAL A 226 -9.30 24.17 5.46
CA VAL A 226 -7.98 24.43 4.90
C VAL A 226 -8.15 25.03 3.52
N ASP A 227 -7.60 26.24 3.32
CA ASP A 227 -7.56 26.93 2.04
C ASP A 227 -6.27 26.63 1.30
N VAL A 228 -6.40 26.16 0.06
CA VAL A 228 -5.24 25.76 -0.75
C VAL A 228 -5.39 26.26 -2.17
N ILE A 229 -4.30 26.78 -2.73
CA ILE A 229 -4.18 26.93 -4.19
C ILE A 229 -3.42 25.71 -4.69
N ALA A 230 -4.06 24.94 -5.57
CA ALA A 230 -3.49 23.75 -6.15
C ALA A 230 -3.32 23.90 -7.66
N ARG A 231 -2.21 23.38 -8.19
CA ARG A 231 -1.95 23.31 -9.63
C ARG A 231 -2.29 21.91 -10.13
N VAL A 232 -3.06 21.82 -11.20
CA VAL A 232 -3.42 20.57 -11.87
C VAL A 232 -2.16 19.99 -12.52
N ILE A 233 -1.82 18.73 -12.19
CA ILE A 233 -0.71 17.99 -12.79
C ILE A 233 -1.21 17.06 -13.90
N PHE A 234 -2.39 16.49 -13.71
CA PHE A 234 -3.03 15.62 -14.70
C PHE A 234 -4.54 15.63 -14.50
N ALA A 235 -5.28 15.51 -15.60
CA ALA A 235 -6.71 15.23 -15.64
C ALA A 235 -6.93 14.12 -16.66
N ASN A 236 -7.31 12.93 -16.21
CA ASN A 236 -7.55 11.78 -17.07
C ASN A 236 -9.03 11.41 -17.03
N ARG A 237 -9.67 11.29 -18.19
CA ARG A 237 -11.06 10.82 -18.27
C ARG A 237 -11.19 9.42 -17.68
N ASN A 238 -12.11 9.26 -16.73
CA ASN A 238 -12.36 7.98 -16.09
C ASN A 238 -13.53 7.29 -16.79
N PHE A 239 -13.26 6.21 -17.52
CA PHE A 239 -14.28 5.42 -18.22
C PHE A 239 -14.98 4.40 -17.31
N ALA A 240 -14.67 4.38 -16.01
CA ALA A 240 -15.06 3.31 -15.09
C ALA A 240 -16.54 3.31 -14.64
N ALA A 241 -17.37 4.25 -15.10
CA ALA A 241 -18.78 4.28 -14.76
C ALA A 241 -19.60 4.20 -16.04
N GLY A 242 -20.35 3.12 -16.25
CA GLY A 242 -21.34 2.97 -17.32
C GLY A 242 -22.55 3.92 -17.18
N SER A 243 -22.36 5.07 -16.54
CA SER A 243 -23.31 6.17 -16.49
C SER A 243 -22.99 7.18 -17.60
N ASP A 244 -24.01 7.87 -18.10
CA ASP A 244 -23.91 8.91 -19.13
C ASP A 244 -23.10 10.15 -18.67
N GLN A 245 -22.64 10.18 -17.42
CA GLN A 245 -21.86 11.28 -16.85
C GLN A 245 -20.36 11.03 -17.00
N VAL A 246 -19.67 12.00 -17.58
CA VAL A 246 -18.23 11.99 -17.73
C VAL A 246 -17.57 12.49 -16.45
N TYR A 247 -16.77 11.63 -15.84
CA TYR A 247 -15.92 12.00 -14.70
C TYR A 247 -14.46 12.05 -15.10
N PHE A 248 -13.73 12.97 -14.47
CA PHE A 248 -12.30 13.16 -14.67
C PHE A 248 -11.58 12.83 -13.38
N ASN A 249 -10.48 12.10 -13.51
CA ASN A 249 -9.59 11.80 -12.43
C ASN A 249 -8.47 12.83 -12.42
N THR A 250 -8.57 13.78 -11.49
CA THR A 250 -7.76 15.00 -11.49
C THR A 250 -6.80 14.98 -10.32
N GLY A 251 -5.50 15.04 -10.62
CA GLY A 251 -4.43 15.14 -9.63
C GLY A 251 -3.91 16.56 -9.55
N MET A 252 -3.87 17.12 -8.34
CA MET A 252 -3.47 18.50 -8.08
C MET A 252 -2.34 18.55 -7.04
N GLN A 253 -1.37 19.44 -7.24
CA GLN A 253 -0.24 19.72 -6.34
C GLN A 253 -0.51 21.01 -5.56
N PHE A 254 -0.25 21.00 -4.25
CA PHE A 254 -0.38 22.21 -3.44
C PHE A 254 0.75 23.19 -3.76
N VAL A 255 0.39 24.39 -4.22
CA VAL A 255 1.32 25.48 -4.50
C VAL A 255 1.38 26.42 -3.31
N TYR A 256 0.23 26.84 -2.81
CA TYR A 256 0.12 27.64 -1.59
C TYR A 256 -0.80 26.98 -0.58
N ILE A 257 -0.25 26.69 0.59
CA ILE A 257 -0.93 26.16 1.76
C ILE A 257 -0.17 26.70 2.98
N GLY A 258 -0.90 27.07 4.04
CA GLY A 258 -0.27 27.51 5.28
C GLY A 258 0.37 26.33 6.01
N GLU A 259 1.50 26.54 6.67
CA GLU A 259 2.21 25.42 7.32
C GLU A 259 1.35 24.73 8.39
N ARG A 260 0.61 25.51 9.19
CA ARG A 260 -0.34 24.98 10.17
C ARG A 260 -1.51 24.21 9.55
N GLU A 261 -1.88 24.55 8.33
CA GLU A 261 -2.95 23.89 7.57
C GLU A 261 -2.43 22.58 6.96
N ARG A 262 -1.20 22.61 6.41
CA ARG A 262 -0.47 21.44 5.94
C ARG A 262 -0.27 20.43 7.06
N ASP A 263 0.17 20.87 8.24
CA ASP A 263 0.32 20.04 9.43
C ASP A 263 -1.01 19.39 9.85
N ALA A 264 -2.12 20.11 9.73
CA ALA A 264 -3.44 19.56 10.05
C ALA A 264 -3.80 18.40 9.09
N ILE A 265 -3.52 18.54 7.79
CA ILE A 265 -3.71 17.47 6.80
C ILE A 265 -2.78 16.29 7.13
N VAL A 266 -1.49 16.52 7.35
CA VAL A 266 -0.51 15.46 7.66
C VAL A 266 -0.88 14.71 8.94
N ASN A 267 -1.28 15.43 9.99
CA ASN A 267 -1.74 14.82 11.24
C ASN A 267 -3.01 13.98 11.04
N HIS A 268 -3.97 14.47 10.24
CA HIS A 268 -5.16 13.71 9.89
C HIS A 268 -4.81 12.39 9.19
N ILE A 269 -3.89 12.45 8.22
CA ILE A 269 -3.40 11.28 7.47
C ILE A 269 -2.77 10.26 8.43
N SER A 270 -1.84 10.71 9.27
CA SER A 270 -1.17 9.87 10.27
C SER A 270 -2.16 9.21 11.23
N ASN A 271 -3.17 9.95 11.69
CA ASN A 271 -4.20 9.42 12.58
C ASN A 271 -5.06 8.34 11.92
N ILE A 272 -5.44 8.50 10.64
CA ILE A 272 -6.17 7.47 9.91
C ILE A 272 -5.31 6.22 9.75
N GLN A 273 -4.02 6.37 9.44
CA GLN A 273 -3.11 5.23 9.31
C GLN A 273 -2.94 4.46 10.63
N LEU A 274 -2.70 5.17 11.73
CA LEU A 274 -2.62 4.55 13.06
C LEU A 274 -3.92 3.82 13.43
N LYS A 275 -5.08 4.39 13.10
CA LYS A 275 -6.38 3.72 13.30
C LYS A 275 -6.48 2.43 12.48
N ARG A 276 -6.09 2.45 11.19
CA ARG A 276 -6.10 1.26 10.33
C ARG A 276 -5.16 0.17 10.86
N ILE A 277 -3.94 0.53 11.30
CA ILE A 277 -2.98 -0.42 11.89
C ILE A 277 -3.55 -1.06 13.16
N ARG A 278 -4.16 -0.26 14.05
CA ARG A 278 -4.82 -0.76 15.27
C ARG A 278 -5.95 -1.75 14.92
N GLN A 279 -6.83 -1.40 13.99
CA GLN A 279 -7.93 -2.26 13.54
C GLN A 279 -7.43 -3.57 12.91
N MET A 280 -6.38 -3.53 12.09
CA MET A 280 -5.77 -4.73 11.54
C MET A 280 -5.21 -5.62 12.65
N ARG A 281 -4.45 -5.05 13.60
CA ARG A 281 -3.89 -5.79 14.74
C ARG A 281 -4.97 -6.45 15.59
N GLU A 282 -6.06 -5.74 15.88
CA GLU A 282 -7.22 -6.30 16.60
C GLU A 282 -7.80 -7.51 15.85
N ARG A 283 -8.01 -7.41 14.53
CA ARG A 283 -8.47 -8.56 13.73
C ARG A 283 -7.53 -9.76 13.82
N TYR A 284 -6.22 -9.54 13.84
CA TYR A 284 -5.25 -10.63 14.00
C TYR A 284 -5.31 -11.28 15.39
N LEU A 285 -5.45 -10.47 16.45
CA LEU A 285 -5.54 -10.98 17.82
C LEU A 285 -6.83 -11.78 18.05
N PHE A 286 -7.98 -11.31 17.56
CA PHE A 286 -9.26 -12.00 17.76
C PHE A 286 -9.45 -13.22 16.84
N ARG A 287 -8.72 -13.31 15.71
CA ARG A 287 -8.73 -14.50 14.86
C ARG A 287 -7.98 -15.70 15.48
N GLY A 288 -7.06 -15.43 16.41
CA GLY A 288 -6.33 -16.49 17.13
C GLY A 288 -7.08 -17.11 18.29
N VAL A 289 -8.14 -16.46 18.80
CA VAL A 289 -8.89 -16.94 19.99
C VAL A 289 -10.14 -17.73 19.60
N ASN A 290 -10.80 -17.39 18.49
CA ASN A 290 -12.01 -18.11 18.05
C ASN A 290 -11.74 -19.27 17.07
N GLY A 291 -10.47 -19.57 16.77
CA GLY A 291 -10.10 -20.65 15.83
C GLY A 291 -10.19 -22.06 16.40
N ASP A 292 -10.22 -22.22 17.73
CA ASP A 292 -10.26 -23.52 18.40
C ASP A 292 -11.54 -23.76 19.23
N ASP A 293 -12.36 -22.74 19.50
CA ASP A 293 -13.56 -22.87 20.35
C ASP A 293 -14.83 -23.29 19.58
N ASP A 294 -14.87 -23.15 18.25
CA ASP A 294 -15.99 -23.65 17.44
C ASP A 294 -16.03 -25.18 17.29
N LYS A 295 -15.03 -25.90 17.82
CA LYS A 295 -15.08 -27.37 17.89
C LYS A 295 -15.83 -27.91 19.11
N TYR A 296 -16.25 -27.06 20.06
CA TYR A 296 -16.90 -27.52 21.30
C TYR A 296 -18.38 -27.13 21.44
N ALA A 297 -18.94 -26.29 20.55
CA ALA A 297 -20.27 -25.70 20.77
C ALA A 297 -21.44 -26.25 19.92
N SER A 298 -21.25 -27.27 19.07
CA SER A 298 -22.38 -27.93 18.39
C SER A 298 -22.39 -29.43 18.61
N GLY A 299 -22.94 -29.83 19.77
CA GLY A 299 -23.28 -31.21 20.12
C GLY A 299 -24.42 -31.77 19.28
N ILE A 300 -24.17 -31.98 17.99
CA ILE A 300 -24.90 -32.94 17.17
C ILE A 300 -23.86 -33.96 16.71
N PHE A 301 -23.81 -35.10 17.40
CA PHE A 301 -22.93 -36.22 17.11
C PHE A 301 -23.19 -36.73 15.68
N ASN A 302 -22.44 -36.19 14.71
CA ASN A 302 -22.41 -36.71 13.35
C ASN A 302 -21.66 -38.04 13.39
N ALA A 303 -22.39 -39.15 13.54
CA ALA A 303 -21.89 -40.53 13.54
C ALA A 303 -20.95 -40.84 12.36
N ARG A 304 -21.10 -40.12 11.24
CA ARG A 304 -20.20 -40.21 10.08
C ARG A 304 -18.75 -39.83 10.39
N SER A 305 -18.51 -38.89 11.30
CA SER A 305 -17.16 -38.46 11.69
C SER A 305 -16.46 -39.48 12.59
N LEU A 306 -17.19 -40.13 13.51
CA LEU A 306 -16.67 -41.21 14.34
C LEU A 306 -16.31 -42.45 13.50
N VAL A 307 -17.13 -42.78 12.49
CA VAL A 307 -16.82 -43.87 11.55
C VAL A 307 -15.58 -43.55 10.73
N ALA A 308 -15.44 -42.33 10.22
CA ALA A 308 -14.25 -41.93 9.48
C ALA A 308 -12.97 -42.00 10.34
N TRP A 309 -13.04 -41.57 11.60
CA TRP A 309 -11.92 -41.66 12.53
C TRP A 309 -11.55 -43.11 12.84
N ALA A 310 -12.55 -43.97 13.11
CA ALA A 310 -12.33 -45.39 13.36
C ALA A 310 -11.69 -46.11 12.14
N VAL A 311 -12.16 -45.80 10.92
CA VAL A 311 -11.57 -46.34 9.68
C VAL A 311 -10.12 -45.89 9.53
N SER A 312 -9.83 -44.60 9.76
CA SER A 312 -8.46 -44.09 9.67
C SER A 312 -7.51 -44.75 10.68
N ALA A 313 -7.99 -44.97 11.92
CA ALA A 313 -7.22 -45.67 12.95
C ALA A 313 -6.91 -47.12 12.57
N ILE A 314 -7.88 -47.83 11.96
CA ILE A 314 -7.68 -49.20 11.49
C ILE A 314 -6.64 -49.25 10.36
N VAL A 315 -6.71 -48.32 9.40
CA VAL A 315 -5.75 -48.25 8.27
C VAL A 315 -4.34 -47.98 8.78
N ILE A 316 -4.17 -47.00 9.68
CA ILE A 316 -2.86 -46.69 10.28
C ILE A 316 -2.31 -47.89 11.05
N THR A 317 -3.15 -48.61 11.78
CA THR A 317 -2.74 -49.81 12.52
C THR A 317 -2.29 -50.92 11.58
N LEU A 318 -2.99 -51.15 10.47
CA LEU A 318 -2.60 -52.13 9.45
C LEU A 318 -1.28 -51.78 8.76
N ILE A 319 -1.09 -50.51 8.38
CA ILE A 319 0.18 -50.03 7.80
C ILE A 319 1.33 -50.22 8.79
N SER A 320 1.10 -49.87 10.06
CA SER A 320 2.11 -50.04 11.12
C SER A 320 2.48 -51.51 11.32
N ALA A 321 1.50 -52.41 11.37
CA ALA A 321 1.74 -53.84 11.48
C ALA A 321 2.51 -54.41 10.26
N ALA A 322 2.17 -53.95 9.06
CA ALA A 322 2.88 -54.33 7.83
C ALA A 322 4.34 -53.86 7.85
N LEU A 323 4.60 -52.62 8.28
CA LEU A 323 5.95 -52.08 8.42
C LEU A 323 6.76 -52.85 9.47
N ILE A 324 6.18 -53.14 10.64
CA ILE A 324 6.85 -53.93 11.68
C ILE A 324 7.23 -55.32 11.15
N ASN A 325 6.30 -56.00 10.47
CA ASN A 325 6.58 -57.32 9.91
C ASN A 325 7.67 -57.27 8.82
N TYR A 326 7.63 -56.25 7.97
CA TYR A 326 8.67 -55.99 6.97
C TYR A 326 10.05 -55.79 7.59
N PHE A 327 10.15 -54.90 8.59
CA PHE A 327 11.42 -54.64 9.27
C PHE A 327 11.93 -55.84 10.06
N TRP A 328 11.03 -56.64 10.64
CA TRP A 328 11.43 -57.84 11.37
C TRP A 328 11.97 -58.93 10.43
N GLY A 329 11.33 -59.12 9.28
CA GLY A 329 11.83 -60.00 8.22
C GLY A 329 13.14 -59.49 7.62
N TYR A 330 13.27 -58.18 7.42
CA TYR A 330 14.50 -57.56 6.96
C TYR A 330 15.64 -57.72 7.98
N ALA A 331 15.36 -57.61 9.27
CA ALA A 331 16.36 -57.81 10.32
C ALA A 331 16.85 -59.27 10.40
N HIS A 332 15.97 -60.24 10.23
CA HIS A 332 16.35 -61.67 10.25
C HIS A 332 17.07 -62.13 8.99
N ASN A 333 16.67 -61.62 7.82
CA ASN A 333 17.19 -62.04 6.53
C ASN A 333 18.11 -61.00 5.88
N ARG A 334 18.66 -60.06 6.65
CA ARG A 334 19.54 -59.03 6.10
C ARG A 334 20.76 -59.73 5.48
N PRO A 335 20.99 -59.61 4.16
CA PRO A 335 22.26 -60.04 3.60
C PRO A 335 23.35 -59.21 4.25
N LYS A 336 24.34 -59.87 4.88
CA LYS A 336 25.46 -59.18 5.53
C LYS A 336 26.08 -58.21 4.52
N GLY A 337 26.16 -56.94 4.89
CA GLY A 337 26.76 -55.93 4.02
C GLY A 337 28.25 -56.20 3.85
N GLU A 338 28.84 -55.81 2.71
CA GLU A 338 30.28 -56.00 2.45
C GLU A 338 31.15 -55.44 3.58
N ILE A 339 30.77 -54.32 4.19
CA ILE A 339 31.49 -53.71 5.31
C ILE A 339 31.45 -54.59 6.57
N GLU A 340 30.30 -55.20 6.85
CA GLU A 340 30.12 -56.09 8.01
C GLU A 340 30.92 -57.38 7.82
N MET A 341 30.97 -57.92 6.60
CA MET A 341 31.83 -59.06 6.26
C MET A 341 33.31 -58.72 6.41
N ILE A 342 33.76 -57.55 5.94
CA ILE A 342 35.16 -57.11 6.08
C ILE A 342 35.54 -56.97 7.57
N PHE A 343 34.63 -56.45 8.38
CA PHE A 343 34.86 -56.24 9.81
C PHE A 343 34.91 -57.55 10.60
N GLU A 344 33.98 -58.48 10.34
CA GLU A 344 34.01 -59.83 10.95
C GLU A 344 35.28 -60.58 10.57
N ASP A 345 35.71 -60.51 9.31
CA ASP A 345 36.91 -61.18 8.83
C ASP A 345 38.18 -60.59 9.47
N ALA A 346 38.20 -59.27 9.72
CA ALA A 346 39.27 -58.59 10.44
C ALA A 346 39.31 -59.00 11.94
N ILE A 347 38.16 -59.09 12.61
CA ILE A 347 38.09 -59.55 14.02
C ILE A 347 38.56 -61.00 14.14
N LYS A 348 38.13 -61.87 13.22
CA LYS A 348 38.54 -63.29 13.24
C LYS A 348 40.05 -63.43 13.07
N LYS A 349 40.64 -62.70 12.12
CA LYS A 349 42.10 -62.62 11.94
C LYS A 349 42.81 -62.10 13.19
N TYR A 350 42.23 -61.12 13.89
CA TYR A 350 42.79 -60.58 15.12
C TYR A 350 42.76 -61.61 16.28
N GLN A 351 41.66 -62.34 16.45
CA GLN A 351 41.53 -63.39 17.47
C GLN A 351 42.48 -64.57 17.21
N GLU A 352 42.61 -65.03 15.97
CA GLU A 352 43.56 -66.10 15.61
C GLU A 352 45.02 -65.70 15.86
N LYS A 353 45.35 -64.42 15.69
CA LYS A 353 46.69 -63.88 15.96
C LYS A 353 47.01 -63.86 17.46
N TYR A 354 46.01 -63.62 18.31
CA TYR A 354 46.20 -63.53 19.77
C TYR A 354 46.14 -64.88 20.49
N ASN A 355 45.39 -65.86 19.98
CA ASN A 355 45.33 -67.23 20.55
C ASN A 355 46.57 -68.10 20.25
N LYS A 356 47.56 -67.58 19.52
CA LYS A 356 48.83 -68.26 19.19
C LYS A 356 50.01 -67.84 20.09
N TYR A 357 49.77 -66.95 21.04
CA TYR A 357 50.67 -66.58 22.12
C TYR A 357 50.06 -67.06 23.44
#